data_AF-A0A957UF21-F1
#
_entry.id   AF-A0A957UF21-F1
#
_cell.length_a   1.000
_cell.length_b   1.000
_cell.length_c   1.000
_cell.angle_alpha   90.00
_cell.angle_beta   90.00
_cell.angle_gamma   90.00
#
_symmetry.space_group_name_H-M   'P 1'
#
loop_
_entity.id
_entity.type
_entity.pdbx_description
1 polymer ?
#
loop_
_entity_poly.entity_id
_entity_poly.type
_entity_poly.pdbx_seq_one_letter_code
_entity_poly.pdbx_strand_id
1 'polypeptide(L)'
;AAFVASVLANLLALWFPGSNPFVVSLCAVIVLVPGLALTLGIAELSAKIVISGITRLADGILVTLALVVGNAVGTSLVNALWSVPAPADALTNPAWVTMLSIVLLMVGLAFVFQVRPPDVAWVILAGALAYAGVTIGGQLGNWQGSFLGAFMLGFYASLYSLLLRRPSSVVMVPGIMILVPGVAAYFGLNLLQMNGIMGALPAVWGVITQSTAILAGLFVAASVIRQNSSL
;
A
#
# COMPACT_ATOMS: atom_id res chain seq x y z
N ALA A 1 -5.41 16.36 -6.64
CA ALA A 1 -5.96 14.98 -6.75
C ALA A 1 -6.76 14.59 -5.51
N ALA A 2 -6.12 14.44 -4.33
CA ALA A 2 -6.82 14.01 -3.10
C ALA A 2 -8.04 14.84 -2.70
N PHE A 3 -7.99 16.16 -2.89
CA PHE A 3 -9.15 17.03 -2.70
C PHE A 3 -10.34 16.63 -3.58
N VAL A 4 -10.11 16.47 -4.89
CA VAL A 4 -11.16 16.09 -5.84
C VAL A 4 -11.66 14.67 -5.55
N ALA A 5 -10.75 13.74 -5.27
CA ALA A 5 -11.09 12.36 -4.91
C ALA A 5 -11.98 12.31 -3.66
N SER A 6 -11.65 13.09 -2.63
CA SER A 6 -12.44 13.20 -1.41
C SER A 6 -13.82 13.82 -1.66
N VAL A 7 -13.90 14.92 -2.43
CA VAL A 7 -15.18 15.54 -2.78
C VAL A 7 -16.09 14.54 -3.49
N LEU A 8 -15.56 13.85 -4.52
CA LEU A 8 -16.33 12.86 -5.27
C LEU A 8 -16.72 11.65 -4.40
N ALA A 9 -15.81 11.17 -3.54
CA ALA A 9 -16.09 10.04 -2.64
C ALA A 9 -17.20 10.37 -1.63
N ASN A 10 -17.18 11.57 -1.04
CA ASN A 10 -18.22 12.01 -0.12
C ASN A 10 -19.56 12.27 -0.83
N LEU A 11 -19.53 12.81 -2.06
CA LEU A 11 -20.75 12.94 -2.87
C LEU A 11 -21.34 11.57 -3.23
N LEU A 12 -20.51 10.60 -3.62
CA LEU A 12 -20.97 9.23 -3.90
C LEU A 12 -21.61 8.57 -2.66
N ALA A 13 -21.11 8.86 -1.46
CA ALA A 13 -21.69 8.34 -0.23
C ALA A 13 -23.12 8.86 0.05
N LEU A 14 -23.53 9.98 -0.55
CA LEU A 14 -24.93 10.44 -0.50
C LEU A 14 -25.86 9.54 -1.33
N TRP A 15 -25.35 8.95 -2.42
CA TRP A 15 -26.11 8.08 -3.32
C TRP A 15 -26.02 6.60 -2.91
N PHE A 16 -24.94 6.20 -2.25
CA PHE A 16 -24.70 4.85 -1.75
C PHE A 16 -24.48 4.86 -0.23
N PRO A 17 -25.58 4.90 0.56
CA PRO A 17 -25.51 4.87 2.02
C PRO A 17 -24.80 3.60 2.49
N GLY A 18 -23.76 3.76 3.31
CA GLY A 18 -22.95 2.65 3.85
C GLY A 18 -21.57 2.50 3.20
N SER A 19 -21.26 3.23 2.13
CA SER A 19 -19.88 3.34 1.64
C SER A 19 -19.01 4.13 2.63
N ASN A 20 -17.70 3.80 2.68
CA ASN A 20 -16.74 4.55 3.50
C ASN A 20 -15.98 5.56 2.61
N PRO A 21 -16.27 6.87 2.69
CA PRO A 21 -15.67 7.87 1.81
C PRO A 21 -14.15 7.91 1.90
N PHE A 22 -13.59 7.64 3.10
CA PHE A 22 -12.15 7.63 3.32
C PHE A 22 -11.48 6.51 2.52
N VAL A 23 -12.03 5.30 2.56
CA VAL A 23 -11.49 4.15 1.81
C VAL A 23 -11.64 4.37 0.31
N VAL A 24 -12.76 4.90 -0.15
CA VAL A 24 -12.99 5.20 -1.58
C VAL A 24 -12.00 6.27 -2.09
N SER A 25 -11.80 7.34 -1.32
CA SER A 25 -10.81 8.38 -1.62
C SER A 25 -9.40 7.80 -1.66
N LEU A 26 -9.04 6.93 -0.70
CA LEU A 26 -7.76 6.24 -0.64
C LEU A 26 -7.54 5.37 -1.89
N CYS A 27 -8.52 4.57 -2.31
CA CYS A 27 -8.45 3.78 -3.53
C CYS A 27 -8.18 4.64 -4.77
N ALA A 28 -8.79 5.83 -4.86
CA ALA A 28 -8.58 6.75 -5.97
C ALA A 28 -7.17 7.39 -5.99
N VAL A 29 -6.53 7.55 -4.83
CA VAL A 29 -5.20 8.15 -4.73
C VAL A 29 -4.07 7.14 -4.52
N ILE A 30 -4.35 5.83 -4.52
CA ILE A 30 -3.37 4.80 -4.14
C ILE A 30 -2.07 4.86 -4.94
N VAL A 31 -2.14 5.23 -6.22
CA VAL A 31 -0.97 5.39 -7.11
C VAL A 31 -0.09 6.58 -6.69
N LEU A 32 -0.69 7.59 -6.07
CA LEU A 32 0.01 8.78 -5.55
C LEU A 32 0.59 8.55 -4.16
N VAL A 33 0.14 7.50 -3.46
CA VAL A 33 0.62 7.20 -2.11
C VAL A 33 2.09 6.78 -2.19
N PRO A 34 3.01 7.50 -1.54
CA PRO A 34 4.44 7.44 -1.84
C PRO A 34 5.13 6.31 -1.09
N GLY A 35 4.47 5.17 -0.96
CA GLY A 35 4.96 4.19 -0.03
C GLY A 35 6.16 3.37 -0.54
N LEU A 36 6.40 3.32 -1.86
CA LEU A 36 7.68 2.84 -2.42
C LEU A 36 8.84 3.77 -2.02
N ALA A 37 8.60 5.10 -2.03
CA ALA A 37 9.60 6.08 -1.60
C ALA A 37 9.93 5.92 -0.11
N LEU A 38 8.92 5.67 0.73
CA LEU A 38 9.11 5.38 2.15
C LEU A 38 9.93 4.10 2.37
N THR A 39 9.61 3.00 1.68
CA THR A 39 10.37 1.74 1.82
C THR A 39 11.80 1.87 1.32
N LEU A 40 11.99 2.48 0.14
CA LEU A 40 13.33 2.63 -0.46
C LEU A 40 14.18 3.61 0.34
N GLY A 41 13.58 4.69 0.86
CA GLY A 41 14.30 5.65 1.68
C GLY A 41 14.88 5.01 2.95
N ILE A 42 14.12 4.14 3.62
CA ILE A 42 14.62 3.37 4.77
C ILE A 42 15.70 2.36 4.33
N ALA A 43 15.53 1.71 3.17
CA ALA A 43 16.52 0.77 2.63
C ALA A 43 17.86 1.46 2.35
N GLU A 44 17.82 2.61 1.69
CA GLU A 44 18.99 3.42 1.33
C GLU A 44 19.70 3.96 2.58
N LEU A 45 18.93 4.41 3.59
CA LEU A 45 19.49 4.78 4.90
C LEU A 45 20.21 3.60 5.56
N SER A 46 19.60 2.41 5.55
CA SER A 46 20.22 1.19 6.08
C SER A 46 21.48 0.79 5.32
N ALA A 47 21.53 1.08 4.02
CA ALA A 47 22.69 0.83 3.15
C ALA A 47 23.76 1.95 3.22
N LYS A 48 23.64 2.93 4.11
CA LYS A 48 24.51 4.11 4.23
C LYS A 48 24.49 5.05 3.01
N ILE A 49 23.46 4.96 2.17
CA ILE A 49 23.21 5.89 1.05
C ILE A 49 22.31 7.02 1.59
N VAL A 50 22.89 7.89 2.41
CA VAL A 50 22.12 8.80 3.28
C VAL A 50 21.39 9.90 2.50
N ILE A 51 22.04 10.53 1.52
CA ILE A 51 21.47 11.69 0.82
C ILE A 51 20.19 11.30 0.07
N SER A 52 20.25 10.23 -0.74
CA SER A 52 19.09 9.71 -1.47
C SER A 52 18.01 9.16 -0.52
N GLY A 53 18.42 8.50 0.56
CA GLY A 53 17.47 7.97 1.55
C GLY A 53 16.64 9.06 2.21
N ILE A 54 17.29 10.16 2.65
CA ILE A 54 16.61 11.30 3.27
C ILE A 54 15.71 12.02 2.27
N THR A 55 16.15 12.26 1.03
CA THR A 55 15.32 12.96 0.03
C THR A 55 14.05 12.17 -0.28
N ARG A 56 14.15 10.85 -0.52
CA ARG A 56 12.98 9.99 -0.73
C ARG A 56 12.02 9.99 0.45
N LEU A 57 12.54 9.96 1.67
CA LEU A 57 11.70 10.01 2.87
C LEU A 57 11.02 11.36 3.03
N ALA A 58 11.75 12.46 2.85
CA ALA A 58 11.19 13.80 2.90
C ALA A 58 10.06 13.96 1.87
N ASP A 59 10.31 13.57 0.62
CA ASP A 59 9.31 13.60 -0.45
C ASP A 59 8.09 12.73 -0.11
N GLY A 60 8.31 11.51 0.39
CA GLY A 60 7.22 10.62 0.78
C GLY A 60 6.38 11.16 1.93
N ILE A 61 7.01 11.76 2.94
CA ILE A 61 6.30 12.40 4.06
C ILE A 61 5.49 13.60 3.54
N LEU A 62 6.09 14.47 2.73
CA LEU A 62 5.43 15.65 2.16
C LEU A 62 4.23 15.29 1.29
N VAL A 63 4.38 14.30 0.40
CA VAL A 63 3.28 13.82 -0.45
C VAL A 63 2.17 13.22 0.42
N THR A 64 2.49 12.39 1.42
CA THR A 64 1.46 11.81 2.30
C THR A 64 0.70 12.90 3.07
N LEU A 65 1.41 13.89 3.62
CA LEU A 65 0.78 15.05 4.28
C LEU A 65 -0.13 15.82 3.32
N ALA A 66 0.34 16.10 2.10
CA ALA A 66 -0.46 16.80 1.09
C ALA A 66 -1.72 16.02 0.71
N LEU A 67 -1.65 14.69 0.59
CA LEU A 67 -2.80 13.84 0.31
C LEU A 67 -3.81 13.88 1.48
N VAL A 68 -3.34 13.81 2.73
CA VAL A 68 -4.21 13.81 3.92
C VAL A 68 -4.88 15.17 4.10
N VAL A 69 -4.14 16.27 3.96
CA VAL A 69 -4.70 17.64 3.99
C VAL A 69 -5.70 17.83 2.87
N GLY A 70 -5.37 17.42 1.64
CA GLY A 70 -6.30 17.49 0.51
C GLY A 70 -7.59 16.72 0.78
N ASN A 71 -7.49 15.52 1.34
CA ASN A 71 -8.65 14.72 1.71
C ASN A 71 -9.50 15.38 2.81
N ALA A 72 -8.87 15.92 3.85
CA ALA A 72 -9.55 16.61 4.93
C ALA A 72 -10.31 17.85 4.43
N VAL A 73 -9.67 18.68 3.60
CA VAL A 73 -10.32 19.87 3.00
C VAL A 73 -11.50 19.46 2.11
N GLY A 74 -11.35 18.40 1.31
CA GLY A 74 -12.42 17.89 0.46
C GLY A 74 -13.63 17.37 1.25
N THR A 75 -13.36 16.63 2.33
CA THR A 75 -14.41 16.12 3.23
C THR A 75 -15.13 17.25 3.94
N SER A 76 -14.38 18.23 4.47
CA SER A 76 -14.95 19.41 5.15
C SER A 76 -15.84 20.24 4.21
N LEU A 77 -15.45 20.40 2.94
CA LEU A 77 -16.26 21.12 1.96
C LEU A 77 -17.62 20.45 1.72
N VAL A 78 -17.64 19.13 1.53
CA VAL A 78 -18.89 18.41 1.32
C VAL A 78 -19.75 18.42 2.58
N ASN A 79 -19.15 18.19 3.75
CA ASN A 79 -19.87 18.22 5.03
C ASN A 79 -20.43 19.60 5.40
N ALA A 80 -19.85 20.69 4.88
CA ALA A 80 -20.39 22.04 5.07
C ALA A 80 -21.67 22.29 4.26
N LEU A 81 -21.87 21.57 3.15
CA LEU A 81 -22.99 21.75 2.24
C LEU A 81 -24.05 20.65 2.39
N TRP A 82 -23.65 19.43 2.75
CA TRP A 82 -24.51 18.25 2.88
C TRP A 82 -24.15 17.43 4.12
N SER A 83 -25.15 16.82 4.75
CA SER A 83 -24.93 15.84 5.82
C SER A 83 -24.60 14.47 5.22
N VAL A 84 -23.31 14.11 5.16
CA VAL A 84 -22.88 12.79 4.68
C VAL A 84 -23.23 11.73 5.74
N PRO A 85 -23.94 10.64 5.37
CA PRO A 85 -24.23 9.55 6.30
C PRO A 85 -22.96 8.96 6.90
N ALA A 86 -23.03 8.53 8.16
CA ALA A 86 -21.91 7.83 8.78
C ALA A 86 -21.56 6.56 7.98
N PRO A 87 -20.27 6.21 7.87
CA PRO A 87 -19.86 4.96 7.24
C PRO A 87 -20.55 3.77 7.91
N ALA A 88 -20.93 2.75 7.14
CA ALA A 88 -21.40 1.51 7.74
C ALA A 88 -20.27 0.88 8.55
N ASP A 89 -20.62 0.19 9.65
CA ASP A 89 -19.68 -0.62 10.41
C ASP A 89 -18.96 -1.61 9.49
N ALA A 90 -17.70 -1.89 9.80
CA ALA A 90 -16.89 -2.82 9.03
C ALA A 90 -17.46 -4.25 9.15
N LEU A 91 -18.46 -4.59 8.33
CA LEU A 91 -18.89 -5.97 8.20
C LEU A 91 -17.70 -6.79 7.71
N THR A 92 -17.52 -7.97 8.31
CA THR A 92 -16.57 -8.96 7.83
C THR A 92 -16.99 -9.39 6.43
N ASN A 93 -16.35 -8.81 5.42
CA ASN A 93 -16.62 -9.17 4.03
C ASN A 93 -16.29 -10.66 3.84
N PRO A 94 -17.16 -11.42 3.17
CA PRO A 94 -16.90 -12.83 2.93
C PRO A 94 -15.63 -12.98 2.07
N ALA A 95 -14.89 -14.07 2.30
CA ALA A 95 -13.55 -14.25 1.72
C ALA A 95 -13.50 -14.11 0.19
N TRP A 96 -14.58 -14.47 -0.52
CA TRP A 96 -14.67 -14.32 -1.97
C TRP A 96 -14.66 -12.85 -2.43
N VAL A 97 -15.25 -11.92 -1.65
CA VAL A 97 -15.21 -10.47 -1.94
C VAL A 97 -13.79 -9.96 -1.79
N THR A 98 -13.08 -10.41 -0.77
CA THR A 98 -11.69 -10.03 -0.53
C THR A 98 -10.78 -10.51 -1.66
N MET A 99 -10.94 -11.76 -2.10
CA MET A 99 -10.18 -12.29 -3.24
C MET A 99 -10.48 -11.52 -4.53
N LEU A 100 -11.75 -11.22 -4.80
CA LEU A 100 -12.14 -10.42 -5.97
C LEU A 100 -11.53 -9.01 -5.92
N SER A 101 -11.50 -8.41 -4.73
CA SER A 101 -10.91 -7.07 -4.50
C SER A 101 -9.41 -7.07 -4.78
N ILE A 102 -8.68 -8.12 -4.38
CA ILE A 102 -7.25 -8.27 -4.66
C ILE A 102 -7.01 -8.40 -6.17
N VAL A 103 -7.83 -9.19 -6.87
CA VAL A 103 -7.74 -9.35 -8.33
C VAL A 103 -7.98 -8.02 -9.02
N LEU A 104 -9.05 -7.30 -8.66
CA LEU A 104 -9.37 -5.99 -9.25
C LEU A 104 -8.27 -4.96 -8.99
N LEU A 105 -7.73 -4.92 -7.78
CA LEU A 105 -6.61 -4.06 -7.43
C LEU A 105 -5.37 -4.37 -8.28
N MET A 106 -5.02 -5.65 -8.40
CA MET A 106 -3.86 -6.08 -9.19
C MET A 106 -4.02 -5.81 -10.68
N VAL A 107 -5.22 -5.97 -11.22
CA VAL A 107 -5.53 -5.60 -12.61
C VAL A 107 -5.36 -4.08 -12.79
N GLY A 108 -5.89 -3.27 -11.88
CA GLY A 108 -5.73 -1.82 -11.91
C GLY A 108 -4.27 -1.39 -11.86
N LEU A 109 -3.49 -1.97 -10.94
CA LEU A 109 -2.05 -1.71 -10.85
C LEU A 109 -1.30 -2.20 -12.10
N ALA A 110 -1.68 -3.33 -12.69
CA ALA A 110 -1.08 -3.80 -13.93
C ALA A 110 -1.29 -2.81 -15.09
N PHE A 111 -2.46 -2.18 -15.18
CA PHE A 111 -2.72 -1.11 -16.15
C PHE A 111 -1.88 0.15 -15.86
N VAL A 112 -1.81 0.58 -14.61
CA VAL A 112 -1.03 1.76 -14.19
C VAL A 112 0.46 1.57 -14.51
N PHE A 113 0.99 0.39 -14.25
CA PHE A 113 2.38 0.04 -14.54
C PHE A 113 2.62 -0.44 -15.98
N GLN A 114 1.61 -0.36 -16.85
CA GLN A 114 1.68 -0.75 -18.26
C GLN A 114 2.27 -2.16 -18.46
N VAL A 115 1.86 -3.08 -17.60
CA VAL A 115 2.31 -4.48 -17.65
C VAL A 115 1.80 -5.12 -18.94
N ARG A 116 2.65 -5.93 -19.57
CA ARG A 116 2.28 -6.63 -20.80
C ARG A 116 1.10 -7.57 -20.52
N PRO A 117 0.08 -7.65 -21.40
CA PRO A 117 -1.12 -8.47 -21.17
C PRO A 117 -0.84 -9.93 -20.75
N PRO A 118 0.17 -10.63 -21.32
CA PRO A 118 0.52 -11.99 -20.89
C PRO A 118 1.06 -12.07 -19.45
N ASP A 119 1.63 -10.97 -18.95
CA ASP A 119 2.27 -10.90 -17.64
C ASP A 119 1.28 -10.53 -16.52
N VAL A 120 0.07 -10.07 -16.88
CA VAL A 120 -0.96 -9.63 -15.91
C VAL A 120 -1.37 -10.75 -14.95
N ALA A 121 -1.51 -11.99 -15.45
CA ALA A 121 -1.85 -13.13 -14.59
C ALA A 121 -0.77 -13.37 -13.53
N TRP A 122 0.51 -13.18 -13.88
CA TRP A 122 1.63 -13.33 -12.94
C TRP A 122 1.66 -12.20 -11.91
N VAL A 123 1.25 -10.99 -12.29
CA VAL A 123 1.07 -9.87 -11.34
C VAL A 123 -0.05 -10.13 -10.35
N ILE A 124 -1.19 -10.64 -10.81
CA ILE A 124 -2.32 -11.01 -9.92
C ILE A 124 -1.88 -12.07 -8.91
N LEU A 125 -1.15 -13.09 -9.37
CA LEU A 125 -0.58 -14.12 -8.49
C LEU A 125 0.39 -13.54 -7.45
N ALA A 126 1.21 -12.56 -7.81
CA ALA A 126 2.07 -11.86 -6.85
C ALA A 126 1.26 -11.18 -5.75
N GLY A 127 0.20 -10.46 -6.12
CA GLY A 127 -0.68 -9.80 -5.16
C GLY A 127 -1.38 -10.80 -4.24
N ALA A 128 -1.84 -11.92 -4.79
CA ALA A 128 -2.45 -12.99 -4.00
C ALA A 128 -1.45 -13.61 -3.02
N LEU A 129 -0.20 -13.88 -3.44
CA LEU A 129 0.85 -14.42 -2.57
C LEU A 129 1.27 -13.43 -1.49
N ALA A 130 1.43 -12.14 -1.85
CA ALA A 130 1.69 -11.07 -0.89
C ALA A 130 0.60 -11.01 0.19
N TYR A 131 -0.67 -10.97 -0.21
CA TYR A 131 -1.80 -10.92 0.72
C TYR A 131 -1.90 -12.20 1.57
N ALA A 132 -1.70 -13.38 0.97
CA ALA A 132 -1.68 -14.64 1.69
C ALA A 132 -0.57 -14.65 2.76
N GLY A 133 0.64 -14.19 2.41
CA GLY A 133 1.75 -14.07 3.35
C GLY A 133 1.46 -13.10 4.49
N VAL A 134 0.85 -11.93 4.18
CA VAL A 134 0.40 -10.98 5.22
C VAL A 134 -0.65 -11.60 6.14
N THR A 135 -1.61 -12.32 5.58
CA THR A 135 -2.72 -12.92 6.35
C THR A 135 -2.25 -14.06 7.25
N ILE A 136 -1.40 -14.96 6.72
CA ILE A 136 -0.82 -16.07 7.49
C ILE A 136 0.14 -15.53 8.54
N GLY A 137 1.04 -14.62 8.16
CA GLY A 137 2.01 -14.04 9.09
C GLY A 137 1.36 -13.16 10.15
N GLY A 138 0.22 -12.54 9.85
CA GLY A 138 -0.56 -11.76 10.81
C GLY A 138 -1.11 -12.58 11.98
N GLN A 139 -1.25 -13.90 11.84
CA GLN A 139 -1.63 -14.78 12.94
C GLN A 139 -0.48 -14.98 13.96
N LEU A 140 0.76 -14.70 13.55
CA LEU A 140 1.96 -14.87 14.37
C LEU A 140 2.34 -13.60 15.15
N GLY A 141 1.76 -12.44 14.79
CA GLY A 141 1.97 -11.17 15.47
C GLY A 141 1.89 -9.96 14.54
N ASN A 142 2.30 -8.80 15.06
CA ASN A 142 2.05 -7.50 14.44
C ASN A 142 2.93 -7.17 13.22
N TRP A 143 4.17 -7.67 13.16
CA TRP A 143 5.13 -7.34 12.08
C TRP A 143 5.41 -8.53 11.15
N GLN A 144 5.09 -9.74 11.62
CA GLN A 144 5.34 -11.01 10.94
C GLN A 144 4.56 -11.11 9.63
N GLY A 145 3.36 -10.54 9.54
CA GLY A 145 2.57 -10.47 8.30
C GLY A 145 3.32 -9.73 7.20
N SER A 146 3.76 -8.49 7.48
CA SER A 146 4.50 -7.67 6.52
C SER A 146 5.81 -8.31 6.09
N PHE A 147 6.52 -8.96 7.02
CA PHE A 147 7.73 -9.74 6.72
C PHE A 147 7.44 -10.92 5.79
N LEU A 148 6.47 -11.77 6.15
CA LEU A 148 6.18 -13.00 5.41
C LEU A 148 5.61 -12.70 4.02
N GLY A 149 4.72 -11.70 3.90
CA GLY A 149 4.22 -11.24 2.62
C GLY A 149 5.33 -10.71 1.71
N ALA A 150 6.26 -9.93 2.26
CA ALA A 150 7.40 -9.39 1.51
C ALA A 150 8.37 -10.49 1.09
N PHE A 151 8.61 -11.47 1.96
CA PHE A 151 9.40 -12.64 1.65
C PHE A 151 8.78 -13.48 0.52
N MET A 152 7.49 -13.81 0.62
CA MET A 152 6.77 -14.56 -0.42
C MET A 152 6.77 -13.83 -1.76
N LEU A 153 6.54 -12.52 -1.75
CA LEU A 153 6.59 -11.70 -2.95
C LEU A 153 7.99 -11.68 -3.58
N GLY A 154 9.04 -11.45 -2.78
CA GLY A 154 10.43 -11.40 -3.26
C GLY A 154 10.90 -12.77 -3.79
N PHE A 155 10.50 -13.85 -3.12
CA PHE A 155 10.81 -15.22 -3.54
C PHE A 155 10.13 -15.52 -4.88
N TYR A 156 8.84 -15.20 -5.00
CA TYR A 156 8.08 -15.38 -6.22
C TYR A 156 8.61 -14.52 -7.38
N ALA A 157 8.93 -13.25 -7.15
CA ALA A 157 9.51 -12.37 -8.17
C ALA A 157 10.86 -12.91 -8.68
N SER A 158 11.67 -13.50 -7.81
CA SER A 158 12.93 -14.15 -8.16
C SER A 158 12.70 -15.41 -8.99
N LEU A 159 11.77 -16.27 -8.57
CA LEU A 159 11.38 -17.48 -9.32
C LEU A 159 10.82 -17.15 -10.71
N TYR A 160 9.95 -16.14 -10.79
CA TYR A 160 9.39 -15.61 -12.03
C TYR A 160 10.51 -15.19 -13.00
N SER A 161 11.50 -14.45 -12.49
CA SER A 161 12.62 -13.98 -13.32
C SER A 161 13.48 -15.13 -13.86
N LEU A 162 13.67 -16.18 -13.05
CA LEU A 162 14.44 -17.35 -13.42
C LEU A 162 13.74 -18.19 -14.49
N LEU A 163 12.44 -18.46 -14.30
CA LEU A 163 11.67 -19.34 -15.19
C LEU A 163 11.35 -18.68 -16.53
N LEU A 164 10.96 -17.40 -16.51
CA LEU A 164 10.46 -16.70 -17.70
C LEU A 164 11.51 -15.80 -18.36
N ARG A 165 12.71 -15.66 -17.77
CA ARG A 165 13.79 -14.78 -18.24
C ARG A 165 13.31 -13.34 -18.47
N ARG A 166 12.44 -12.86 -17.57
CA ARG A 166 11.91 -11.49 -17.56
C ARG A 166 12.40 -10.77 -16.31
N PRO A 167 12.49 -9.43 -16.32
CA PRO A 167 12.85 -8.67 -15.13
C PRO A 167 11.89 -8.95 -13.96
N SER A 168 12.43 -9.23 -12.77
CA SER A 168 11.64 -9.44 -11.54
C SER A 168 10.78 -8.21 -11.19
N SER A 169 11.21 -7.02 -11.62
CA SER A 169 10.52 -5.74 -11.41
C SER A 169 9.11 -5.71 -11.99
N VAL A 170 8.82 -6.47 -13.06
CA VAL A 170 7.49 -6.53 -13.70
C VAL A 170 6.41 -6.94 -12.69
N VAL A 171 6.76 -7.86 -11.79
CA VAL A 171 5.84 -8.45 -10.84
C VAL A 171 6.07 -7.89 -9.42
N MET A 172 7.30 -7.53 -9.10
CA MET A 172 7.66 -6.98 -7.79
C MET A 172 7.11 -5.58 -7.54
N VAL A 173 7.14 -4.68 -8.53
CA VAL A 173 6.71 -3.29 -8.36
C VAL A 173 5.20 -3.17 -8.11
N PRO A 174 4.30 -3.85 -8.86
CA PRO A 174 2.88 -3.84 -8.54
C PRO A 174 2.58 -4.61 -7.25
N GLY A 175 3.25 -5.75 -7.03
CA GLY A 175 3.02 -6.59 -5.84
C GLY A 175 3.37 -5.87 -4.54
N ILE A 176 4.47 -5.11 -4.51
CA ILE A 176 4.93 -4.43 -3.29
C ILE A 176 3.97 -3.32 -2.88
N MET A 177 3.22 -2.71 -3.82
CA MET A 177 2.24 -1.67 -3.51
C MET A 177 1.15 -2.13 -2.54
N ILE A 178 0.82 -3.44 -2.49
CA ILE A 178 -0.12 -3.96 -1.48
C ILE A 178 0.48 -3.92 -0.07
N LEU A 179 1.76 -4.25 0.07
CA LEU A 179 2.41 -4.31 1.38
C LEU A 179 2.83 -2.93 1.88
N VAL A 180 2.89 -1.97 0.98
CA VAL A 180 3.66 -0.77 1.16
C VAL A 180 3.11 0.10 2.32
N PRO A 181 3.98 0.63 3.18
CA PRO A 181 3.61 1.35 4.40
C PRO A 181 2.92 2.69 4.14
N GLY A 182 2.90 3.18 2.90
CA GLY A 182 2.31 4.48 2.56
C GLY A 182 0.81 4.55 2.87
N VAL A 183 0.08 3.45 2.67
CA VAL A 183 -1.35 3.38 3.00
C VAL A 183 -1.55 3.45 4.51
N ALA A 184 -0.72 2.75 5.28
CA ALA A 184 -0.72 2.83 6.74
C ALA A 184 -0.34 4.23 7.25
N ALA A 185 0.61 4.91 6.61
CA ALA A 185 1.00 6.28 6.93
C ALA A 185 -0.13 7.27 6.66
N TYR A 186 -0.81 7.13 5.52
CA TYR A 186 -1.98 7.91 5.17
C TYR A 186 -3.11 7.73 6.20
N PHE A 187 -3.41 6.48 6.57
CA PHE A 187 -4.37 6.15 7.63
C PHE A 187 -3.97 6.75 8.98
N GLY A 188 -2.71 6.59 9.40
CA GLY A 188 -2.21 7.07 10.69
C GLY A 188 -2.27 8.60 10.82
N LEU A 189 -1.93 9.32 9.74
CA LEU A 189 -2.06 10.78 9.70
C LEU A 189 -3.51 11.25 9.71
N ASN A 190 -4.43 10.49 9.10
CA ASN A 190 -5.85 10.79 9.21
C ASN A 190 -6.40 10.54 10.63
N LEU A 191 -5.97 9.45 11.29
CA LEU A 191 -6.28 9.21 12.70
C LEU A 191 -5.78 10.31 13.61
N LEU A 192 -4.63 10.92 13.30
CA LEU A 192 -4.10 12.06 14.05
C LEU A 192 -5.04 13.26 14.02
N GLN A 193 -5.71 13.48 12.88
CA GLN A 193 -6.70 14.56 12.74
C GLN A 193 -8.00 14.26 13.49
N MET A 194 -8.47 13.01 13.46
CA MET A 194 -9.77 12.64 14.04
C MET A 194 -9.69 12.37 15.55
N ASN A 195 -8.65 11.66 15.99
CA ASN A 195 -8.54 11.11 17.35
C ASN A 195 -7.33 11.68 18.14
N GLY A 196 -6.60 12.63 17.56
CA GLY A 196 -5.41 13.22 18.17
C GLY A 196 -4.20 12.27 18.24
N ILE A 197 -3.15 12.70 18.95
CA ILE A 197 -1.85 12.01 18.99
C ILE A 197 -1.97 10.60 19.58
N MET A 198 -2.78 10.40 20.62
CA MET A 198 -2.91 9.10 21.28
C MET A 198 -3.49 8.02 20.35
N GLY A 199 -4.43 8.38 19.46
CA GLY A 199 -4.99 7.46 18.48
C GLY A 199 -4.06 7.17 17.29
N ALA A 200 -3.17 8.11 16.97
CA ALA A 200 -2.26 8.00 15.83
C ALA A 200 -0.94 7.29 16.15
N LEU A 201 -0.48 7.34 17.40
CA LEU A 201 0.82 6.80 17.79
C LEU A 201 1.02 5.31 17.43
N PRO A 202 0.03 4.41 17.66
CA PRO A 202 0.16 3.01 17.25
C PRO A 202 0.28 2.85 15.72
N ALA A 203 -0.42 3.68 14.95
CA ALA A 203 -0.36 3.64 13.49
C ALA A 203 1.01 4.10 12.97
N VAL A 204 1.57 5.19 13.53
CA VAL A 204 2.91 5.67 13.18
C VAL A 204 3.97 4.61 13.52
N TRP A 205 3.86 3.98 14.69
CA TRP A 205 4.73 2.86 15.06
C TRP A 205 4.58 1.66 14.11
N GLY A 206 3.35 1.36 13.69
CA GLY A 206 3.04 0.35 12.69
C GLY A 206 3.74 0.60 11.36
N VAL A 207 3.75 1.85 10.87
CA VAL A 207 4.41 2.24 9.61
C VAL A 207 5.91 1.94 9.65
N ILE A 208 6.58 2.30 10.76
CA ILE A 208 8.03 2.08 10.91
C ILE A 208 8.34 0.58 10.94
N THR A 209 7.61 -0.17 11.77
CA THR A 209 7.81 -1.63 11.93
C THR A 209 7.43 -2.41 10.67
N GLN A 210 6.36 -2.02 9.96
CA GLN A 210 5.98 -2.60 8.68
C GLN A 210 7.04 -2.34 7.61
N SER A 211 7.58 -1.12 7.54
CA SER A 211 8.62 -0.80 6.57
C SER A 211 9.89 -1.62 6.78
N THR A 212 10.37 -1.73 8.02
CA THR A 212 11.57 -2.54 8.33
C THR A 212 11.32 -4.03 8.15
N ALA A 213 10.13 -4.53 8.48
CA ALA A 213 9.73 -5.91 8.25
C ALA A 213 9.70 -6.26 6.75
N ILE A 214 9.17 -5.37 5.90
CA ILE A 214 9.16 -5.56 4.44
C ILE A 214 10.59 -5.63 3.91
N LEU A 215 11.47 -4.72 4.34
CA LEU A 215 12.86 -4.72 3.92
C LEU A 215 13.58 -6.01 4.33
N ALA A 216 13.40 -6.43 5.59
CA ALA A 216 13.96 -7.69 6.07
C ALA A 216 13.45 -8.89 5.24
N GLY A 217 12.15 -8.95 4.94
CA GLY A 217 11.55 -10.00 4.13
C GLY A 217 12.12 -10.05 2.71
N LEU A 218 12.27 -8.89 2.06
CA LEU A 218 12.87 -8.79 0.73
C LEU A 218 14.35 -9.17 0.71
N PHE A 219 15.13 -8.77 1.72
CA PHE A 219 16.54 -9.17 1.83
C PHE A 219 16.71 -10.67 2.03
N VAL A 220 15.88 -11.28 2.87
CA VAL A 220 15.90 -12.73 3.09
C VAL A 220 15.46 -13.46 1.83
N ALA A 221 14.46 -12.96 1.09
CA ALA A 221 14.08 -13.55 -0.18
C ALA A 221 15.22 -13.50 -1.23
N ALA A 222 15.94 -12.38 -1.28
CA ALA A 222 17.06 -12.20 -2.19
C ALA A 222 18.28 -13.08 -1.85
N SER A 223 18.46 -13.47 -0.58
CA SER A 223 19.54 -14.38 -0.20
C SER A 223 19.26 -15.84 -0.56
N VAL A 224 17.98 -16.25 -0.57
CA VAL A 224 17.56 -17.62 -0.91
C VAL A 224 17.80 -17.93 -2.39
N ILE A 225 17.46 -16.98 -3.28
CA ILE A 225 17.68 -17.13 -4.72
C ILE A 225 18.72 -16.09 -5.12
N ARG A 226 19.98 -16.54 -5.28
CA ARG A 226 21.09 -15.71 -5.73
C ARG A 226 20.76 -15.18 -7.13
N GLN A 227 20.19 -13.98 -7.20
CA GLN A 227 20.06 -13.26 -8.46
C GLN A 227 21.48 -12.92 -8.89
N ASN A 228 22.00 -13.61 -9.91
CA ASN A 228 23.18 -13.12 -10.61
C ASN A 228 22.76 -11.78 -11.23
N SER A 229 23.13 -10.69 -10.55
CA SER A 229 23.03 -9.35 -11.06
C SER A 229 23.92 -9.25 -12.30
N SER A 230 23.36 -9.50 -13.48
CA SER A 230 23.92 -8.99 -14.71
C SER A 230 23.22 -7.67 -15.03
N LEU A 231 23.81 -6.60 -14.48
CA LEU A 231 23.75 -5.17 -14.87
C LEU A 231 22.37 -4.50 -14.97
#